data_AF-W1IA99-F1
#
_entry.id   AF-W1IA99-F1
#
_cell.length_a   1.000
_cell.length_b   1.000
_cell.length_c   1.000
_cell.angle_alpha   90.00
_cell.angle_beta   90.00
_cell.angle_gamma   90.00
#
_symmetry.space_group_name_H-M   'P 1'
#
loop_
_entity.id
_entity.type
_entity.pdbx_description
1 polymer ?
#
loop_
_entity_poly.entity_id
_entity_poly.type
_entity_poly.pdbx_seq_one_letter_code
_entity_poly.pdbx_strand_id
1 'polypeptide(L)' 'GPDEVMIPLFKTTAEAKEAQPQADVLLNFGSFRTAYSVTMEALEIGGFSSMMITAEGIPERLSKKDEPNS' A
#
# COMPACT_ATOMS: atom_id res chain seq x y z
N GLY A 1 14.08 -18.47 11.86
CA GLY A 1 14.45 -19.62 12.72
C GLY A 1 13.79 -20.87 12.16
N PRO A 2 14.05 -22.05 12.74
CA PRO A 2 13.39 -23.30 12.35
C PRO A 2 11.90 -23.37 12.73
N ASP A 3 11.40 -22.39 13.48
CA ASP A 3 10.00 -22.31 13.89
C ASP A 3 9.12 -21.70 12.80
N GLU A 4 8.02 -22.38 12.49
CA GLU A 4 6.99 -21.90 11.58
C GLU A 4 6.13 -20.82 12.24
N VAL A 5 5.76 -19.80 11.47
CA VAL A 5 4.89 -18.72 11.92
C VAL A 5 3.74 -18.55 10.94
N MET A 6 2.56 -18.24 11.46
CA MET A 6 1.38 -17.92 10.66
C MET A 6 1.34 -16.42 10.43
N ILE A 7 1.25 -16.00 9.17
CA ILE A 7 1.04 -14.60 8.79
C ILE A 7 -0.45 -14.38 8.52
N PRO A 8 -1.10 -13.40 9.18
CA PRO A 8 -2.52 -13.16 8.97
C PRO A 8 -2.79 -12.60 7.57
N LEU A 9 -3.86 -13.06 6.93
CA LEU A 9 -4.37 -12.52 5.67
C LEU A 9 -5.62 -11.69 5.93
N PHE A 10 -5.66 -10.50 5.35
CA PHE A 10 -6.79 -9.59 5.40
C PHE A 10 -7.32 -9.34 3.99
N LYS A 11 -8.62 -9.04 3.86
CA LYS A 11 -9.21 -8.81 2.54
C LYS A 11 -8.94 -7.40 2.03
N THR A 12 -8.80 -6.44 2.93
CA THR A 12 -8.61 -5.02 2.60
C THR A 12 -7.43 -4.42 3.35
N THR A 13 -6.88 -3.33 2.79
CA THR A 13 -5.78 -2.57 3.41
C THR A 13 -6.23 -1.95 4.73
N ALA A 14 -7.48 -1.47 4.80
CA ALA A 14 -8.06 -0.89 6.00
C ALA A 14 -8.18 -1.92 7.15
N GLU A 15 -8.72 -3.11 6.89
CA GLU A 15 -8.81 -4.19 7.90
C GLU A 15 -7.42 -4.56 8.43
N ALA A 16 -6.43 -4.65 7.54
CA ALA A 16 -5.06 -4.96 7.92
C ALA A 16 -4.46 -3.87 8.84
N LYS A 17 -4.66 -2.59 8.50
CA LYS A 17 -4.11 -1.47 9.26
C LYS A 17 -4.80 -1.30 10.62
N GLU A 18 -6.10 -1.54 10.70
CA GLU A 18 -6.84 -1.54 11.97
C GLU A 18 -6.35 -2.67 12.89
N ALA A 19 -6.16 -3.87 12.35
CA ALA A 19 -5.68 -5.03 13.11
C ALA A 19 -4.19 -4.95 13.48
N GLN A 20 -3.39 -4.21 12.71
CA GLN A 20 -1.94 -4.06 12.89
C GLN A 20 -1.55 -2.57 12.91
N PRO A 21 -1.97 -1.81 13.95
CA PRO A 21 -1.75 -0.36 14.00
C PRO A 21 -0.26 0.01 13.97
N GLN A 22 0.61 -0.87 14.47
CA GLN A 22 2.07 -0.70 14.48
C GLN A 22 2.73 -0.82 13.11
N ALA A 23 2.04 -1.33 12.09
CA ALA A 23 2.61 -1.49 10.75
C ALA A 23 2.80 -0.12 10.08
N ASP A 24 4.05 0.30 9.86
CA ASP A 24 4.41 1.63 9.32
C ASP A 24 4.96 1.60 7.89
N VAL A 25 5.20 0.41 7.34
CA VAL A 25 5.68 0.21 5.97
C VAL A 25 4.67 -0.59 5.15
N LEU A 26 4.36 -0.13 3.94
CA LEU A 26 3.56 -0.86 2.96
C LEU A 26 4.42 -1.36 1.80
N LEU A 27 4.34 -2.67 1.51
CA LEU A 27 4.90 -3.28 0.31
C LEU A 27 3.77 -3.68 -0.64
N ASN A 28 3.58 -2.89 -1.70
CA ASN A 28 2.51 -3.10 -2.68
C ASN A 28 3.04 -3.87 -3.91
N PHE A 29 2.78 -5.18 -3.91
CA PHE A 29 3.07 -6.09 -5.03
C PHE A 29 1.93 -6.20 -6.06
N GLY A 30 0.92 -5.33 -5.96
CA GLY A 30 -0.22 -5.31 -6.89
C GLY A 30 0.22 -5.07 -8.33
N SER A 31 -0.58 -5.54 -9.30
CA SER A 31 -0.38 -5.21 -10.72
C SER A 31 -0.59 -3.71 -10.99
N PHE A 32 -0.14 -3.19 -12.13
CA PHE A 32 -0.35 -1.77 -12.50
C PHE A 32 -1.82 -1.32 -12.45
N ARG A 33 -2.78 -2.24 -12.67
CA ARG A 33 -4.23 -1.97 -12.62
C ARG A 33 -4.73 -1.68 -11.19
N THR A 34 -4.11 -2.29 -10.20
CA THR A 34 -4.56 -2.29 -8.80
C THR A 34 -3.62 -1.51 -7.89
N ALA A 35 -2.34 -1.40 -8.25
CA ALA A 35 -1.32 -0.74 -7.45
C ALA A 35 -1.69 0.72 -7.17
N TYR A 36 -2.17 1.46 -8.17
CA TYR A 36 -2.56 2.86 -7.99
C TYR A 36 -3.68 3.02 -6.96
N SER A 37 -4.81 2.31 -7.12
CA SER A 37 -5.96 2.45 -6.21
C SER A 37 -5.61 2.04 -4.78
N VAL A 38 -4.82 0.98 -4.60
CA VAL A 38 -4.38 0.51 -3.28
C VAL A 38 -3.42 1.52 -2.63
N THR A 39 -2.51 2.12 -3.40
CA THR A 39 -1.61 3.16 -2.88
C THR A 39 -2.38 4.40 -2.45
N MET A 40 -3.39 4.82 -3.23
CA MET A 40 -4.23 5.97 -2.85
C MET A 40 -5.04 5.70 -1.59
N GLU A 41 -5.65 4.52 -1.48
CA GLU A 41 -6.33 4.09 -0.26
C GLU A 41 -5.38 4.09 0.95
N ALA A 42 -4.14 3.60 0.78
CA ALA A 42 -3.14 3.59 1.85
C ALA A 42 -2.71 5.00 2.28
N LEU A 43 -2.62 5.96 1.35
CA LEU A 43 -2.35 7.37 1.66
C LEU A 43 -3.50 7.99 2.47
N GLU A 44 -4.75 7.66 2.14
CA GLU A 44 -5.94 8.13 2.87
C GLU A 44 -6.03 7.52 4.28
N ILE A 45 -5.75 6.22 4.42
CA ILE A 45 -5.68 5.54 5.71
C ILE A 45 -4.57 6.15 6.59
N GLY A 46 -3.42 6.46 5.97
CA GLY A 46 -2.29 7.07 6.64
C GLY A 46 -1.56 6.15 7.63
N GLY A 47 -0.60 6.74 8.37
CA GLY A 47 0.21 6.01 9.35
C GLY A 47 1.25 5.08 8.73
N PHE A 48 1.58 5.26 7.44
CA PHE A 48 2.73 4.66 6.77
C PHE A 48 3.83 5.71 6.60
N SER A 49 5.02 5.41 7.10
CA SER A 49 6.22 6.24 6.94
C SER A 49 6.92 6.01 5.60
N SER A 50 6.75 4.81 5.04
CA SER A 50 7.33 4.42 3.75
C SER A 50 6.42 3.46 3.00
N MET A 51 6.37 3.61 1.67
CA MET A 51 5.63 2.72 0.80
C MET A 51 6.48 2.36 -0.42
N MET A 52 6.59 1.06 -0.72
CA MET A 52 7.25 0.52 -1.90
C MET A 52 6.21 -0.06 -2.84
N ILE A 53 6.30 0.26 -4.13
CA ILE A 53 5.37 -0.19 -5.16
C ILE A 53 6.19 -0.85 -6.26
N THR A 54 5.92 -2.12 -6.58
CA THR A 54 6.69 -2.86 -7.60
C THR A 54 6.11 -2.73 -9.01
N ALA A 55 4.88 -2.24 -9.14
CA ALA A 55 4.21 -2.19 -10.43
C ALA A 55 4.89 -1.23 -11.40
N GLU A 56 5.34 -1.74 -12.54
CA GLU A 56 5.79 -0.91 -13.66
C GLU A 56 4.59 -0.42 -14.49
N GLY A 57 4.74 0.74 -15.14
CA GLY A 57 3.74 1.25 -16.09
C GLY A 57 2.46 1.82 -15.47
N ILE A 58 2.47 2.21 -14.18
CA ILE A 58 1.40 3.04 -13.62
C ILE A 58 1.33 4.34 -14.44
N PRO A 59 0.18 4.68 -15.06
CA PRO A 59 0.07 5.86 -15.91
C PRO A 59 0.48 7.15 -15.18
N GLU A 60 1.42 7.91 -15.74
CA GLU A 60 1.94 9.14 -15.12
C GLU A 60 0.86 10.18 -14.78
N ARG A 61 -0.23 10.21 -15.54
CA ARG A 61 -1.34 11.13 -15.30
C ARG A 61 -2.08 10.81 -13.98
N LEU A 62 -2.06 9.56 -13.55
CA LEU A 62 -2.65 9.14 -12.28
C LEU A 62 -1.70 9.48 -11.11
N SER A 63 -0.38 9.32 -11.29
CA SER A 63 0.60 9.65 -10.26
C SER A 63 0.84 11.16 -10.07
N LYS A 64 0.54 12.00 -11.08
CA LYS A 64 0.73 13.46 -11.03
C LYS A 64 -0.41 14.25 -10.39
N LYS A 65 -1.55 13.62 -10.08
CA LYS A 65 -2.70 14.34 -9.48
C LYS A 65 -2.43 14.87 -8.07
N ASP A 66 -1.33 14.44 -7.46
CA ASP A 66 -0.93 14.78 -6.09
C ASP A 66 0.29 15.71 -6.03
N GLU A 67 0.71 16.35 -7.13
CA GLU A 67 1.61 17.49 -7.01
C GLU A 67 0.81 18.67 -6.41
N PRO A 68 1.22 19.25 -5.26
CA PRO A 68 0.48 20.31 -4.59
C PRO A 68 0.46 21.65 -5.35
N ASN A 69 0.76 21.68 -6.66
CA ASN A 69 0.91 22.89 -7.45
C ASN A 69 0.45 22.78 -8.92
N SER A 70 -0.50 21.89 -9.25
CA SER A 70 -1.17 21.86 -10.57
C SER A 70 -2.66 22.17 -10.46
#